data_AF-A0A6N3YV43-F1
#
_entry.id   AF-A0A6N3YV43-F1
#
_cell.length_a   1.000
_cell.length_b   1.000
_cell.length_c   1.000
_cell.angle_alpha   90.00
_cell.angle_beta   90.00
_cell.angle_gamma   90.00
#
_symmetry.space_group_name_H-M   'P 1'
#
loop_
_entity.id
_entity.type
_entity.pdbx_description
1 polymer ?
#
loop_
_entity_poly.entity_id
_entity_poly.type
_entity_poly.pdbx_seq_one_letter_code
_entity_poly.pdbx_strand_id
1 'polypeptide(L)'
;MALNISASKEQLIVIDKNGNLKLINAGDKVLPGEILLNNGNENVSLDSNDIPEENKDIEEILNAIIDGEDPSLITEAPAAGEDSGSSLTTSIEIERTGESIIAKTDFDTSSLEAIGFSKTQSLTLLDQYKAYRDTGSFDNGITKDTKNSAISNIVDGDEKINAVSENITIGNKVNITGLAVDPDGDEVSYKLSDADIAKGLFAIDATTGVVTLIGNLDH
;
A
#
# COMPACT_ATOMS: atom_id res chain seq x y z
N MET A 1 -14.28 39.76 -37.29
CA MET A 1 -14.49 40.89 -38.24
C MET A 1 -15.91 40.78 -38.78
N ALA A 2 -16.73 41.84 -38.73
CA ALA A 2 -18.14 41.75 -39.12
C ALA A 2 -18.31 41.80 -40.66
N LEU A 3 -19.18 40.93 -41.19
CA LEU A 3 -19.48 40.82 -42.61
C LEU A 3 -20.47 41.95 -43.01
N ASN A 4 -20.01 42.95 -43.74
CA ASN A 4 -20.89 44.01 -44.27
C ASN A 4 -21.48 43.56 -45.62
N ILE A 5 -22.74 43.18 -45.62
CA ILE A 5 -23.47 42.83 -46.84
C ILE A 5 -24.33 44.03 -47.25
N SER A 6 -24.00 44.65 -48.38
CA SER A 6 -24.76 45.75 -48.98
C SER A 6 -25.55 45.22 -50.18
N ALA A 7 -26.87 45.06 -50.03
CA ALA A 7 -27.81 44.95 -51.15
C ALA A 7 -29.20 45.48 -50.73
N SER A 8 -29.93 46.03 -51.70
CA SER A 8 -31.08 46.94 -51.61
C SER A 8 -32.21 46.54 -50.65
N LYS A 9 -32.57 47.41 -49.69
CA LYS A 9 -33.89 47.57 -48.99
C LYS A 9 -34.76 46.32 -48.76
N GLU A 10 -34.15 45.14 -48.69
CA GLU A 10 -34.78 43.86 -48.42
C GLU A 10 -34.58 43.60 -46.94
N GLN A 11 -35.69 43.47 -46.23
CA GLN A 11 -35.64 43.05 -44.84
C GLN A 11 -35.14 41.61 -44.83
N LEU A 12 -34.04 41.37 -44.12
CA LEU A 12 -33.46 40.05 -43.92
C LEU A 12 -34.22 39.34 -42.79
N ILE A 13 -34.42 38.04 -42.94
CA ILE A 13 -35.05 37.21 -41.91
C ILE A 13 -33.94 36.59 -41.07
N VAL A 14 -34.06 36.75 -39.76
CA VAL A 14 -33.13 36.21 -38.77
C VAL A 14 -33.90 35.37 -37.76
N ILE A 15 -33.34 34.24 -37.35
CA ILE A 15 -33.84 33.47 -36.20
C ILE A 15 -33.05 33.91 -34.96
N ASP A 16 -33.74 34.38 -33.93
CA ASP A 16 -33.12 34.75 -32.66
C ASP A 16 -32.74 33.53 -31.80
N LYS A 17 -31.99 33.74 -30.72
CA LYS A 17 -31.57 32.69 -29.78
C LYS A 17 -32.72 31.90 -29.12
N ASN A 18 -33.93 32.43 -29.16
CA ASN A 18 -35.13 31.79 -28.61
C ASN A 18 -35.93 31.05 -29.71
N GLY A 19 -35.46 31.05 -30.96
CA GLY A 19 -36.11 30.44 -32.11
C GLY A 19 -37.16 31.31 -32.78
N ASN A 20 -37.29 32.60 -32.42
CA ASN A 20 -38.27 33.49 -33.05
C ASN A 20 -37.71 34.12 -34.32
N LEU A 21 -38.60 34.33 -35.28
CA LEU A 21 -38.28 35.05 -36.51
C LEU A 21 -38.31 36.56 -36.27
N LYS A 22 -37.24 37.24 -36.68
CA LYS A 22 -37.06 38.69 -36.60
C LYS A 22 -36.66 39.21 -37.97
N LEU A 23 -37.20 40.37 -38.34
CA LEU A 23 -36.77 41.09 -39.53
C LEU A 23 -35.72 42.14 -39.15
N ILE A 24 -34.61 42.14 -39.86
CA ILE A 24 -33.57 43.18 -39.75
C ILE A 24 -33.40 43.87 -41.11
N ASN A 25 -32.87 45.10 -41.14
CA ASN A 25 -32.63 45.76 -42.42
C ASN A 25 -31.34 45.25 -43.05
N ALA A 26 -31.26 45.25 -44.38
CA ALA A 26 -30.01 44.98 -45.08
C ALA A 26 -28.92 45.99 -44.65
N GLY A 27 -27.86 45.48 -44.00
CA GLY A 27 -26.77 46.26 -43.42
C GLY A 27 -26.74 46.29 -41.89
N ASP A 28 -27.82 45.87 -41.23
CA ASP A 28 -27.81 45.63 -39.78
C ASP A 28 -26.94 44.41 -39.48
N LYS A 29 -26.12 44.50 -38.42
CA LYS A 29 -25.28 43.38 -37.99
C LYS A 29 -26.14 42.29 -37.35
N VAL A 30 -25.95 41.05 -37.79
CA VAL A 30 -26.45 39.87 -37.10
C VAL A 30 -25.74 39.77 -35.76
N LEU A 31 -26.48 39.59 -34.66
CA LEU A 31 -25.90 39.46 -33.32
C LEU A 31 -25.39 38.02 -33.10
N PRO A 32 -24.44 37.80 -32.18
CA PRO A 32 -24.05 36.44 -31.80
C PRO A 32 -25.25 35.59 -31.36
N GLY A 33 -25.37 34.39 -31.93
CA GLY A 33 -26.45 33.44 -31.73
C GLY A 33 -27.68 33.65 -32.62
N GLU A 34 -27.64 34.59 -33.56
CA GLU A 34 -28.70 34.83 -34.54
C GLU A 34 -28.37 34.13 -35.89
N ILE A 35 -29.35 33.43 -36.47
CA ILE A 35 -29.17 32.71 -37.75
C ILE A 35 -29.77 33.52 -38.89
N LEU A 36 -28.98 33.85 -39.91
CA LEU A 36 -29.45 34.58 -41.09
C LEU A 36 -30.02 33.63 -42.15
N LEU A 37 -31.26 33.88 -42.57
CA LEU A 37 -31.92 33.16 -43.66
C LEU A 37 -31.84 34.00 -44.94
N ASN A 38 -31.00 33.57 -45.89
CA ASN A 38 -30.92 34.19 -47.20
C ASN A 38 -31.91 33.51 -48.16
N ASN A 39 -32.82 34.29 -48.76
CA ASN A 39 -33.94 33.77 -49.55
C ASN A 39 -33.58 33.48 -51.02
N GLY A 40 -32.30 33.23 -51.31
CA GLY A 40 -31.78 32.85 -52.62
C GLY A 40 -30.94 31.59 -52.49
N ASN A 41 -31.47 30.49 -53.03
CA ASN A 41 -30.77 29.25 -53.41
C ASN A 41 -29.60 28.87 -52.50
N GLU A 42 -29.96 28.37 -51.32
CA GLU A 42 -29.09 27.68 -50.37
C GLU A 42 -27.88 28.50 -49.90
N ASN A 43 -27.98 29.08 -48.70
CA ASN A 43 -26.96 28.97 -47.65
C ASN A 43 -27.52 29.65 -46.38
N VAL A 44 -27.83 28.83 -45.37
CA VAL A 44 -27.97 29.31 -44.00
C VAL A 44 -26.59 29.79 -43.57
N SER A 45 -26.45 31.09 -43.28
CA SER A 45 -25.15 31.64 -42.86
C SER A 45 -25.18 31.87 -41.36
N LEU A 46 -24.25 31.21 -40.66
CA LEU A 46 -23.92 31.53 -39.27
C LEU A 46 -22.82 32.58 -39.25
N ASP A 47 -22.78 33.43 -38.23
CA ASP A 47 -21.61 34.25 -37.99
C ASP A 47 -20.42 33.30 -37.69
N SER A 48 -19.27 33.55 -38.29
CA SER A 48 -18.05 32.76 -38.03
C SER A 48 -17.62 32.83 -36.57
N ASN A 49 -18.06 33.84 -35.81
CA ASN A 49 -17.83 33.91 -34.35
C ASN A 49 -18.75 32.99 -33.54
N ASP A 50 -19.87 32.54 -34.10
CA ASP A 50 -20.80 31.60 -33.45
C ASP A 50 -20.44 30.13 -33.73
N ILE A 51 -19.49 29.90 -34.64
CA ILE A 51 -18.91 28.58 -34.84
C ILE A 51 -17.94 28.35 -33.68
N PRO A 52 -18.15 27.33 -32.84
CA PRO A 52 -17.19 26.99 -31.80
C PRO A 52 -15.82 26.77 -32.46
N GLU A 53 -14.76 27.38 -31.93
CA GLU A 53 -13.41 27.00 -32.33
C GLU A 53 -13.28 25.48 -32.17
N GLU A 54 -12.70 24.79 -33.16
CA GLU A 54 -12.34 23.38 -33.04
C GLU A 54 -11.29 23.27 -31.92
N ASN A 55 -11.76 23.12 -30.70
CA ASN A 55 -10.94 22.86 -29.53
C ASN A 55 -10.48 21.40 -29.64
N LYS A 56 -9.25 21.23 -30.18
CA LYS A 56 -8.60 19.92 -30.33
C LYS A 56 -8.25 19.28 -28.98
N ASP A 57 -8.31 20.04 -27.90
CA ASP A 57 -7.95 19.60 -26.56
C ASP A 57 -8.80 18.39 -26.13
N ILE A 58 -10.07 18.32 -26.55
CA ILE A 58 -10.94 17.18 -26.24
C ILE A 58 -10.44 15.89 -26.92
N GLU A 59 -10.02 15.97 -28.18
CA GLU A 59 -9.54 14.80 -28.94
C GLU A 59 -8.20 14.32 -28.38
N GLU A 60 -7.33 15.25 -27.98
CA GLU A 60 -6.07 14.93 -27.32
C GLU A 60 -6.29 14.31 -25.93
N ILE A 61 -7.25 14.82 -25.13
CA ILE A 61 -7.63 14.25 -23.82
C ILE A 61 -8.13 12.82 -23.96
N LEU A 62 -8.97 12.56 -24.97
CA LEU A 62 -9.49 11.22 -25.23
C LEU A 62 -8.38 10.24 -25.59
N ASN A 63 -7.39 10.66 -26.38
CA ASN A 63 -6.24 9.83 -26.72
C ASN A 63 -5.37 9.52 -25.49
N ALA A 64 -5.08 10.50 -24.62
CA ALA A 64 -4.34 10.24 -23.38
C ALA A 64 -5.06 9.26 -22.44
N ILE A 65 -6.40 9.32 -22.34
CA ILE A 65 -7.17 8.34 -21.56
C ILE A 65 -7.03 6.93 -22.15
N ILE A 66 -7.05 6.80 -23.48
CA ILE A 66 -6.91 5.51 -24.17
C ILE A 66 -5.50 4.94 -23.98
N ASP A 67 -4.48 5.80 -24.03
CA ASP A 67 -3.07 5.41 -23.93
C ASP A 67 -2.57 5.33 -22.47
N GLY A 68 -3.41 5.70 -21.50
CA GLY A 68 -3.10 5.67 -20.07
C GLY A 68 -2.16 6.79 -19.59
N GLU A 69 -2.02 7.84 -20.39
CA GLU A 69 -1.31 9.07 -20.04
C GLU A 69 -2.19 9.98 -19.15
N ASP A 70 -1.57 10.88 -18.38
CA ASP A 70 -2.29 11.81 -17.51
C ASP A 70 -2.98 12.91 -18.35
N PRO A 71 -4.33 12.99 -18.39
CA PRO A 71 -5.04 13.96 -19.21
C PRO A 71 -4.83 15.42 -18.78
N SER A 72 -4.33 15.63 -17.55
CA SER A 72 -4.04 16.97 -17.02
C SER A 72 -2.83 17.65 -17.66
N LEU A 73 -2.05 16.93 -18.48
CA LEU A 73 -0.88 17.48 -19.18
C LEU A 73 -1.23 18.14 -20.53
N ILE A 74 -2.44 17.93 -21.04
CA ILE A 74 -2.86 18.37 -22.38
C ILE A 74 -3.43 19.79 -22.35
N THR A 75 -4.05 20.15 -21.24
CA THR A 75 -4.48 21.52 -20.97
C THR A 75 -3.82 21.99 -19.69
N GLU A 76 -3.11 23.12 -19.75
CA GLU A 76 -2.82 23.87 -18.52
C GLU A 76 -4.16 24.33 -17.96
N ALA A 77 -4.70 23.56 -17.00
CA ALA A 77 -5.64 24.15 -16.06
C ALA A 77 -4.92 25.36 -15.45
N PRO A 78 -5.54 26.56 -15.40
CA PRO A 78 -4.89 27.73 -14.87
C PRO A 78 -4.30 27.39 -13.50
N ALA A 79 -2.98 27.59 -13.37
CA ALA A 79 -2.29 27.21 -12.16
C ALA A 79 -2.91 27.95 -10.97
N ALA A 80 -3.04 27.25 -9.85
CA ALA A 80 -3.59 27.86 -8.64
C ALA A 80 -2.69 29.04 -8.22
N GLY A 81 -3.20 30.27 -8.36
CA GLY A 81 -2.49 31.50 -8.01
C GLY A 81 -2.17 32.46 -9.17
N GLU A 82 -2.51 32.12 -10.41
CA GLU A 82 -2.43 33.08 -11.54
C GLU A 82 -3.66 34.00 -11.61
N ASP A 83 -3.51 35.16 -12.23
CA ASP A 83 -4.54 36.23 -12.30
C ASP A 83 -5.83 35.78 -13.01
N SER A 84 -5.75 34.73 -13.84
CA SER A 84 -6.88 34.10 -14.53
C SER A 84 -7.51 32.94 -13.74
N GLY A 85 -6.96 32.57 -12.58
CA GLY A 85 -7.52 31.56 -11.70
C GLY A 85 -8.56 32.16 -10.76
N SER A 86 -9.66 31.44 -10.48
CA SER A 86 -10.70 31.87 -9.51
C SER A 86 -10.22 31.93 -8.05
N SER A 87 -8.92 31.80 -7.78
CA SER A 87 -8.33 31.75 -6.45
C SER A 87 -7.67 33.09 -6.11
N LEU A 88 -7.88 33.59 -4.88
CA LEU A 88 -7.25 34.83 -4.43
C LEU A 88 -5.71 34.77 -4.51
N THR A 89 -5.10 35.67 -5.28
CA THR A 89 -3.64 35.73 -5.52
C THR A 89 -2.85 36.46 -4.42
N THR A 90 -3.54 37.15 -3.50
CA THR A 90 -2.94 37.79 -2.32
C THR A 90 -3.53 37.15 -1.07
N SER A 91 -2.89 36.07 -0.61
CA SER A 91 -3.20 35.46 0.69
C SER A 91 -2.06 35.75 1.65
N ILE A 92 -2.41 36.23 2.85
CA ILE A 92 -1.47 36.39 3.97
C ILE A 92 -0.97 35.00 4.36
N GLU A 93 0.34 34.86 4.58
CA GLU A 93 0.95 33.62 5.07
C GLU A 93 0.50 33.37 6.53
N ILE A 94 -0.25 32.30 6.78
CA ILE A 94 -0.67 31.93 8.13
C ILE A 94 0.42 31.05 8.74
N GLU A 95 1.21 31.62 9.64
CA GLU A 95 2.20 30.88 10.41
C GLU A 95 1.49 30.02 11.48
N ARG A 96 1.57 28.69 11.38
CA ARG A 96 1.10 27.78 12.45
C ARG A 96 2.09 27.81 13.60
N THR A 97 1.77 28.54 14.67
CA THR A 97 2.57 28.56 15.91
C THR A 97 2.18 27.47 16.93
N GLY A 98 1.48 26.42 16.50
CA GLY A 98 1.08 25.30 17.36
C GLY A 98 1.96 24.09 17.13
N GLU A 99 2.35 23.38 18.20
CA GLU A 99 3.07 22.12 18.08
C GLU A 99 2.37 21.18 17.08
N SER A 100 3.16 20.56 16.21
CA SER A 100 2.67 19.60 15.23
C SER A 100 2.19 18.35 15.98
N ILE A 101 0.89 18.28 16.24
CA ILE A 101 0.26 17.08 16.74
C ILE A 101 0.13 16.14 15.53
N ILE A 102 1.12 15.25 15.38
CA ILE A 102 0.93 13.98 14.68
C ILE A 102 -0.38 13.40 15.20
N ALA A 103 -1.34 13.08 14.33
CA ALA A 103 -2.66 12.62 14.76
C ALA A 103 -2.52 11.52 15.82
N LYS A 104 -2.78 11.88 17.09
CA LYS A 104 -2.85 10.92 18.18
C LYS A 104 -4.32 10.51 18.26
N THR A 105 -4.61 9.29 17.85
CA THR A 105 -5.91 8.67 18.13
C THR A 105 -5.96 8.42 19.63
N ASP A 106 -6.59 9.33 20.39
CA ASP A 106 -7.01 9.01 21.76
C ASP A 106 -8.13 7.96 21.65
N PHE A 107 -7.74 6.71 21.92
CA PHE A 107 -8.62 5.56 21.85
C PHE A 107 -9.45 5.50 23.15
N ASP A 108 -10.60 6.18 23.16
CA ASP A 108 -11.54 6.11 24.27
C ASP A 108 -12.38 4.83 24.18
N THR A 109 -12.03 3.84 24.99
CA THR A 109 -12.75 2.55 25.08
C THR A 109 -13.95 2.59 26.02
N SER A 110 -14.29 3.73 26.64
CA SER A 110 -15.39 3.83 27.60
C SER A 110 -16.73 3.35 27.01
N SER A 111 -16.95 3.59 25.70
CA SER A 111 -18.12 3.10 24.98
C SER A 111 -18.12 1.58 24.72
N LEU A 112 -16.94 0.94 24.65
CA LEU A 112 -16.82 -0.52 24.55
C LEU A 112 -17.07 -1.22 25.90
N GLU A 113 -16.65 -0.59 27.00
CA GLU A 113 -16.98 -1.02 28.35
C GLU A 113 -18.49 -0.97 28.60
N ALA A 114 -19.17 0.04 28.03
CA ALA A 114 -20.62 0.20 28.10
C ALA A 114 -21.42 -0.90 27.37
N ILE A 115 -20.84 -1.53 26.33
CA ILE A 115 -21.42 -2.71 25.66
C ILE A 115 -20.90 -4.04 26.25
N GLY A 116 -20.16 -3.99 27.36
CA GLY A 116 -19.74 -5.15 28.14
C GLY A 116 -18.39 -5.77 27.73
N PHE A 117 -17.65 -5.16 26.80
CA PHE A 117 -16.28 -5.60 26.52
C PHE A 117 -15.33 -5.08 27.59
N SER A 118 -14.55 -5.96 28.21
CA SER A 118 -13.50 -5.53 29.14
C SER A 118 -12.35 -4.86 28.39
N LYS A 119 -11.55 -4.03 29.09
CA LYS A 119 -10.30 -3.48 28.55
C LYS A 119 -9.42 -4.55 27.94
N THR A 120 -9.26 -5.67 28.64
CA THR A 120 -8.52 -6.83 28.16
C THR A 120 -9.06 -7.32 26.82
N GLN A 121 -10.37 -7.51 26.69
CA GLN A 121 -10.93 -7.99 25.44
C GLN A 121 -10.75 -6.98 24.30
N SER A 122 -10.99 -5.69 24.55
CA SER A 122 -10.77 -4.67 23.52
C SER A 122 -9.31 -4.60 23.03
N LEU A 123 -8.34 -4.78 23.93
CA LEU A 123 -6.91 -4.83 23.59
C LEU A 123 -6.56 -6.10 22.81
N THR A 124 -7.10 -7.25 23.22
CA THR A 124 -6.91 -8.52 22.50
C THR A 124 -7.43 -8.43 21.06
N LEU A 125 -8.61 -7.85 20.85
CA LEU A 125 -9.15 -7.62 19.50
C LEU A 125 -8.28 -6.66 18.68
N LEU A 126 -7.73 -5.62 19.31
CA LEU A 126 -6.84 -4.66 18.65
C LEU A 126 -5.54 -5.33 18.20
N ASP A 127 -4.95 -6.15 19.04
CA ASP A 127 -3.73 -6.89 18.71
C ASP A 127 -3.98 -7.89 17.56
N GLN A 128 -5.14 -8.57 17.57
CA GLN A 128 -5.54 -9.47 16.49
C GLN A 128 -5.79 -8.74 15.16
N TYR A 129 -6.38 -7.54 15.21
CA TYR A 129 -6.58 -6.72 14.01
C TYR A 129 -5.25 -6.27 13.40
N LYS A 130 -4.28 -5.85 14.23
CA LYS A 130 -2.94 -5.48 13.75
C LYS A 130 -2.23 -6.66 13.10
N ALA A 131 -2.23 -7.82 13.76
CA ALA A 131 -1.65 -9.04 13.23
C ALA A 131 -2.25 -9.43 11.86
N TYR A 132 -3.57 -9.29 11.69
CA TYR A 132 -4.23 -9.53 10.40
C TYR A 132 -3.81 -8.56 9.31
N ARG A 133 -3.66 -7.27 9.62
CA ARG A 133 -3.20 -6.28 8.63
C ARG A 133 -1.79 -6.58 8.12
N ASP A 134 -0.93 -7.10 8.99
CA ASP A 134 0.47 -7.34 8.67
C ASP A 134 0.68 -8.70 7.98
N THR A 135 -0.10 -9.71 8.37
CA THR A 135 0.09 -11.11 7.91
C THR A 135 -0.98 -11.61 6.95
N GLY A 136 -2.11 -10.89 6.81
CA GLY A 136 -3.30 -11.39 6.13
C GLY A 136 -3.99 -12.56 6.86
N SER A 137 -3.56 -12.90 8.07
CA SER A 137 -4.03 -14.04 8.86
C SER A 137 -4.52 -13.60 10.23
N PHE A 138 -5.64 -14.19 10.67
CA PHE A 138 -6.14 -14.00 12.05
C PHE A 138 -5.40 -14.90 13.06
N ASP A 139 -4.42 -15.67 12.59
CA ASP A 139 -3.55 -16.44 13.47
C ASP A 139 -2.62 -15.48 14.21
N ASN A 140 -3.02 -15.18 15.44
CA ASN A 140 -2.37 -14.25 16.36
C ASN A 140 -1.08 -14.84 16.97
N GLY A 141 -0.44 -15.82 16.30
CA GLY A 141 0.60 -16.68 16.88
C GLY A 141 0.09 -17.53 18.07
N ILE A 142 -1.22 -17.50 18.35
CA ILE A 142 -1.87 -18.28 19.42
C ILE A 142 -2.01 -19.73 18.97
N THR A 143 -2.04 -20.00 17.66
CA THR A 143 -1.82 -21.35 17.13
C THR A 143 -0.36 -21.53 16.73
N LYS A 144 0.60 -21.26 17.63
CA LYS A 144 1.84 -22.07 17.58
C LYS A 144 1.35 -23.51 17.65
N ASP A 145 1.68 -24.29 16.62
CA ASP A 145 1.23 -25.67 16.49
C ASP A 145 1.32 -26.37 17.86
N THR A 146 0.17 -26.75 18.42
CA THR A 146 0.14 -27.50 19.70
C THR A 146 0.65 -28.93 19.53
N LYS A 147 0.95 -29.33 18.28
CA LYS A 147 1.65 -30.57 17.99
C LYS A 147 3.15 -30.31 18.12
N ASN A 148 3.72 -30.84 19.19
CA ASN A 148 5.15 -31.04 19.31
C ASN A 148 5.61 -32.03 18.23
N SER A 149 6.49 -31.59 17.36
CA SER A 149 7.20 -32.37 16.38
C SER A 149 8.08 -33.41 17.08
N ALA A 150 8.30 -34.57 16.45
CA ALA A 150 9.22 -35.55 17.01
C ALA A 150 10.67 -35.05 16.88
N ILE A 151 11.45 -35.15 17.96
CA ILE A 151 12.90 -34.92 17.96
C ILE A 151 13.59 -35.93 17.02
N SER A 152 14.67 -35.50 16.36
CA SER A 152 15.48 -36.39 15.51
C SER A 152 16.11 -37.56 16.29
N ASN A 153 16.57 -38.57 15.56
CA ASN A 153 17.46 -39.57 16.15
C ASN A 153 18.73 -38.90 16.68
N ILE A 154 19.29 -39.45 17.76
CA ILE A 154 20.58 -39.03 18.31
C ILE A 154 21.69 -39.58 17.41
N VAL A 155 22.59 -38.69 16.99
CA VAL A 155 23.81 -39.03 16.23
C VAL A 155 25.03 -38.47 16.95
N ASP A 156 26.23 -38.94 16.58
CA ASP A 156 27.46 -38.32 17.02
C ASP A 156 27.72 -37.06 16.19
N GLY A 157 27.82 -35.92 16.85
CA GLY A 157 28.13 -34.62 16.27
C GLY A 157 29.62 -34.29 16.22
N ASP A 158 30.51 -35.14 16.76
CA ASP A 158 31.95 -35.00 16.59
C ASP A 158 32.41 -35.87 15.39
N GLU A 159 33.10 -35.25 14.43
CA GLU A 159 33.59 -35.95 13.22
C GLU A 159 34.87 -36.77 13.45
N LYS A 160 35.48 -36.66 14.63
CA LYS A 160 36.69 -37.41 14.96
C LYS A 160 36.39 -38.88 15.20
N ILE A 161 37.44 -39.69 15.16
CA ILE A 161 37.34 -41.12 15.43
C ILE A 161 36.99 -41.34 16.92
N ASN A 162 35.99 -42.18 17.15
CA ASN A 162 35.51 -42.61 18.47
C ASN A 162 36.48 -43.60 19.11
N ALA A 163 37.70 -43.12 19.37
CA ALA A 163 38.78 -43.87 19.98
C ALA A 163 39.38 -43.06 21.12
N VAL A 164 39.63 -43.75 22.23
CA VAL A 164 40.30 -43.21 23.41
C VAL A 164 41.51 -44.08 23.73
N SER A 165 42.60 -43.44 24.14
CA SER A 165 43.75 -44.16 24.68
C SER A 165 43.42 -44.67 26.08
N GLU A 166 43.89 -45.87 26.43
CA GLU A 166 43.86 -46.37 27.81
C GLU A 166 44.58 -45.45 28.80
N ASN A 167 45.55 -44.66 28.32
CA ASN A 167 46.34 -43.71 29.11
C ASN A 167 45.74 -42.29 29.14
N ILE A 168 44.52 -42.10 28.62
CA ILE A 168 43.86 -40.79 28.63
C ILE A 168 43.59 -40.35 30.08
N THR A 169 43.83 -39.08 30.38
CA THR A 169 43.56 -38.55 31.72
C THR A 169 42.06 -38.35 31.94
N ILE A 170 41.57 -38.70 33.12
CA ILE A 170 40.20 -38.41 33.57
C ILE A 170 39.89 -36.91 33.38
N GLY A 171 38.68 -36.60 32.92
CA GLY A 171 38.19 -35.27 32.59
C GLY A 171 38.36 -34.87 31.12
N ASN A 172 39.08 -35.66 30.32
CA ASN A 172 39.17 -35.40 28.88
C ASN A 172 37.92 -35.84 28.12
N LYS A 173 37.66 -35.16 27.00
CA LYS A 173 36.60 -35.52 26.06
C LYS A 173 36.96 -36.81 25.33
N VAL A 174 35.96 -37.63 25.04
CA VAL A 174 36.15 -38.92 24.34
C VAL A 174 35.81 -38.84 22.85
N ASN A 175 35.73 -37.62 22.32
CA ASN A 175 35.35 -37.32 20.94
C ASN A 175 33.99 -37.90 20.54
N ILE A 176 33.04 -37.87 21.47
CA ILE A 176 31.63 -38.20 21.22
C ILE A 176 30.82 -37.01 21.70
N THR A 177 29.95 -36.49 20.85
CA THR A 177 29.01 -35.42 21.20
C THR A 177 27.61 -35.84 20.76
N GLY A 178 26.69 -36.06 21.70
CA GLY A 178 25.30 -36.34 21.37
C GLY A 178 24.68 -35.15 20.64
N LEU A 179 24.15 -35.39 19.44
CA LEU A 179 23.48 -34.38 18.64
C LEU A 179 22.08 -34.88 18.26
N ALA A 180 21.07 -34.08 18.58
CA ALA A 180 19.70 -34.27 18.15
C ALA A 180 19.06 -32.89 17.96
N VAL A 181 18.15 -32.79 17.01
CA VAL A 181 17.50 -31.53 16.63
C VAL A 181 16.01 -31.66 16.92
N ASP A 182 15.51 -30.73 17.73
CA ASP A 182 14.08 -30.49 17.89
C ASP A 182 13.61 -29.49 16.81
N PRO A 183 12.65 -29.86 15.93
CA PRO A 183 12.17 -28.97 14.88
C PRO A 183 11.43 -27.72 15.37
N ASP A 184 10.89 -27.74 16.60
CA ASP A 184 10.11 -26.64 17.17
C ASP A 184 10.99 -25.66 17.97
N GLY A 185 12.28 -25.98 18.10
CA GLY A 185 13.31 -25.18 18.75
C GLY A 185 13.36 -25.35 20.27
N ASP A 186 12.77 -26.42 20.81
CA ASP A 186 12.81 -26.71 22.24
C ASP A 186 14.19 -27.25 22.67
N GLU A 187 14.51 -27.14 23.97
CA GLU A 187 15.79 -27.60 24.51
C GLU A 187 15.86 -29.13 24.53
N VAL A 188 16.93 -29.68 23.94
CA VAL A 188 17.22 -31.11 23.94
C VAL A 188 18.16 -31.44 25.09
N SER A 189 17.80 -32.43 25.92
CA SER A 189 18.61 -32.88 27.04
C SER A 189 19.17 -34.29 26.85
N TYR A 190 20.41 -34.50 27.28
CA TYR A 190 21.15 -35.75 27.09
C TYR A 190 21.42 -36.49 28.40
N LYS A 191 21.31 -37.83 28.35
CA LYS A 191 21.63 -38.72 29.48
C LYS A 191 22.21 -40.03 28.94
N LEU A 192 23.22 -40.58 29.64
CA LEU A 192 23.68 -41.94 29.40
C LEU A 192 22.66 -42.97 29.90
N SER A 193 22.77 -44.20 29.40
CA SER A 193 21.97 -45.32 29.90
C SER A 193 22.25 -45.58 31.37
N ASP A 194 21.27 -46.08 32.13
CA ASP A 194 21.48 -46.40 33.56
C ASP A 194 22.59 -47.45 33.75
N ALA A 195 22.78 -48.34 32.77
CA ALA A 195 23.85 -49.33 32.77
C ALA A 195 25.24 -48.70 32.62
N ASP A 196 25.39 -47.67 31.77
CA ASP A 196 26.67 -46.98 31.57
C ASP A 196 26.98 -45.98 32.69
N ILE A 197 25.94 -45.37 33.26
CA ILE A 197 26.06 -44.58 34.50
C ILE A 197 26.56 -45.49 35.64
N ALA A 198 26.02 -46.69 35.78
CA ALA A 198 26.44 -47.64 36.81
C ALA A 198 27.89 -48.12 36.66
N LYS A 199 28.43 -48.16 35.42
CA LYS A 199 29.85 -48.45 35.18
C LYS A 199 30.77 -47.31 35.62
N GLY A 200 30.27 -46.08 35.68
CA GLY A 200 31.02 -44.92 36.17
C GLY A 200 32.26 -44.57 35.34
N LEU A 201 32.30 -44.96 34.06
CA LEU A 201 33.43 -44.68 33.18
C LEU A 201 33.29 -43.34 32.46
N PHE A 202 32.07 -42.97 32.05
CA PHE A 202 31.81 -41.78 31.25
C PHE A 202 30.69 -40.92 31.86
N ALA A 203 30.76 -39.63 31.61
CA ALA A 203 29.69 -38.67 31.88
C ALA A 203 29.33 -37.92 30.60
N ILE A 204 28.06 -37.56 30.45
CA ILE A 204 27.57 -36.69 29.38
C ILE A 204 27.06 -35.38 29.97
N ASP A 205 27.42 -34.28 29.34
CA ASP A 205 26.85 -32.97 29.68
C ASP A 205 25.42 -32.89 29.12
N ALA A 206 24.46 -32.57 30.00
CA ALA A 206 23.04 -32.68 29.67
C ALA A 206 22.56 -31.65 28.66
N THR A 207 23.30 -30.55 28.45
CA THR A 207 22.91 -29.45 27.54
C THR A 207 23.72 -29.47 26.26
N THR A 208 25.02 -29.79 26.34
CA THR A 208 25.93 -29.79 25.20
C THR A 208 26.10 -31.15 24.54
N GLY A 209 25.68 -32.24 25.19
CA GLY A 209 25.82 -33.60 24.69
C GLY A 209 27.26 -34.12 24.70
N VAL A 210 28.24 -33.34 25.19
CA VAL A 210 29.66 -33.72 25.17
C VAL A 210 29.92 -34.84 26.18
N VAL A 211 30.56 -35.91 25.72
CA VAL A 211 30.95 -37.04 26.56
C VAL A 211 32.39 -36.88 27.08
N THR A 212 32.57 -37.11 28.37
CA THR A 212 33.83 -37.00 29.09
C THR A 212 34.15 -38.30 29.83
N LEU A 213 35.43 -38.61 29.95
CA LEU A 213 35.88 -39.72 30.77
C LEU A 213 35.90 -39.30 32.25
N ILE A 214 35.26 -40.10 33.12
CA ILE A 214 35.24 -39.88 34.57
C ILE A 214 35.84 -41.05 35.37
N GLY A 215 36.03 -42.21 34.74
CA GLY A 215 36.62 -43.41 35.35
C GLY A 215 37.98 -43.77 34.76
N ASN A 216 38.75 -44.59 35.50
CA ASN A 216 40.04 -45.08 35.03
C ASN A 216 39.82 -46.19 33.98
N LEU A 217 40.53 -46.11 32.86
CA LEU A 217 40.50 -47.13 31.80
C LEU A 217 41.59 -48.20 31.95
N ASP A 218 42.56 -47.96 32.84
CA ASP A 218 43.70 -48.84 33.09
C ASP A 218 43.23 -50.16 33.72
N HIS A 219 43.55 -51.28 33.06
CA HIS A 219 43.18 -52.62 33.50
C HIS A 219 44.27 -53.65 33.28
#